data_AF-A0A067GCG4-F1
#
_entry.id   AF-A0A067GCG4-F1
#
_cell.length_a   1.000
_cell.length_b   1.000
_cell.length_c   1.000
_cell.angle_alpha   90.00
_cell.angle_beta   90.00
_cell.angle_gamma   90.00
#
_symmetry.space_group_name_H-M   'P 1'
#
loop_
_entity.id
_entity.type
_entity.pdbx_description
1 polymer ?
#
loop_
_entity_poly.entity_id
_entity_poly.type
_entity_poly.pdbx_seq_one_letter_code
_entity_poly.pdbx_strand_id
1 'polypeptide(L)'
;MSPASVRAGNLIRQWMEDAGLRTWVDHLGNVHGRVEGLNASAQALLIGSHLDTVVDAGIFDGSLGIITAISALKVLKSTGKLGKLKRPVEVIAFSDEEGVRFQSTFLGSAALAGILPVSALRVSDKSGVTVLDALRENSIDIAEESLLQLKYDPASVWGYIEVHIEQGPVLEWVGFPLGVVQGIAGQTRLKVTVRGSQGHAGTVPMSMRQDPMTAAAELIVLLERLCKHPKDFLSYDGRSNCSTLESLSSSLVCTVGEISSWPSASNVIPGEILR
;
A
#
# COMPACT_ATOMS: atom_id res chain seq x y z
N MET A 1 13.72 4.10 -2.45
CA MET A 1 15.15 4.52 -2.27
C MET A 1 16.08 4.00 -3.38
N SER A 2 15.65 4.01 -4.65
CA SER A 2 16.53 3.75 -5.79
C SER A 2 17.07 5.08 -6.35
N PRO A 3 18.10 5.06 -7.22
CA PRO A 3 18.52 6.27 -7.93
C PRO A 3 17.39 6.94 -8.72
N ALA A 4 16.42 6.17 -9.23
CA ALA A 4 15.23 6.69 -9.89
C ALA A 4 14.29 7.43 -8.91
N SER A 5 14.07 6.85 -7.73
CA SER A 5 13.30 7.47 -6.64
C SER A 5 13.94 8.78 -6.15
N VAL A 6 15.28 8.86 -6.08
CA VAL A 6 15.98 10.12 -5.77
C VAL A 6 15.74 11.18 -6.83
N ARG A 7 15.86 10.82 -8.13
CA ARG A 7 15.57 11.76 -9.22
C ARG A 7 14.13 12.26 -9.18
N ALA A 8 13.17 11.36 -8.94
CA ALA A 8 11.76 11.71 -8.81
C ALA A 8 11.53 12.65 -7.62
N GLY A 9 12.10 12.35 -6.44
CA GLY A 9 12.01 13.21 -5.26
C GLY A 9 12.60 14.60 -5.50
N ASN A 10 13.76 14.70 -6.16
CA ASN A 10 14.36 15.99 -6.52
C ASN A 10 13.48 16.80 -7.48
N LEU A 11 12.86 16.15 -8.47
CA LEU A 11 11.95 16.80 -9.40
C LEU A 11 10.67 17.29 -8.70
N ILE A 12 10.10 16.48 -7.81
CA ILE A 12 8.95 16.84 -6.98
C ILE A 12 9.27 18.07 -6.12
N ARG A 13 10.45 18.12 -5.49
CA ARG A 13 10.90 19.29 -4.72
C ARG A 13 10.93 20.57 -5.57
N GLN A 14 11.49 20.49 -6.77
CA GLN A 14 11.52 21.62 -7.69
C GLN A 14 10.09 22.11 -8.01
N TRP A 15 9.16 21.19 -8.27
CA TRP A 15 7.77 21.57 -8.51
C TRP A 15 7.06 22.17 -7.29
N MET A 16 7.36 21.68 -6.08
CA MET A 16 6.87 22.26 -4.83
C MET A 16 7.42 23.67 -4.60
N GLU A 17 8.72 23.90 -4.85
CA GLU A 17 9.37 25.22 -4.77
C GLU A 17 8.75 26.19 -5.79
N ASP A 18 8.54 25.74 -7.02
CA ASP A 18 7.81 26.48 -8.06
C ASP A 18 6.39 26.84 -7.63
N ALA A 19 5.71 25.95 -6.88
CA ALA A 19 4.40 26.19 -6.28
C ALA A 19 4.45 27.12 -5.05
N GLY A 20 5.64 27.57 -4.62
CA GLY A 20 5.83 28.51 -3.51
C GLY A 20 5.87 27.84 -2.14
N LEU A 21 6.20 26.55 -2.10
CA LEU A 21 6.29 25.78 -0.87
C LEU A 21 7.75 25.75 -0.39
N ARG A 22 7.93 25.75 0.93
CA ARG A 22 9.22 25.40 1.55
C ARG A 22 9.37 23.89 1.51
N THR A 23 10.49 23.38 1.02
CA THR A 23 10.72 21.94 0.87
C THR A 23 11.79 21.39 1.81
N TRP A 24 11.68 20.10 2.15
CA TRP A 24 12.73 19.31 2.77
C TRP A 24 12.53 17.82 2.45
N VAL A 25 13.54 17.01 2.76
CA VAL A 25 13.47 15.55 2.73
C VAL A 25 13.69 15.07 4.16
N ASP A 26 12.84 14.18 4.65
CA ASP A 26 12.97 13.63 6.00
C ASP A 26 13.92 12.43 6.08
N HIS A 27 14.11 11.87 7.28
CA HIS A 27 15.04 10.76 7.50
C HIS A 27 14.57 9.41 6.93
N LEU A 28 13.36 9.33 6.39
CA LEU A 28 12.85 8.17 5.65
C LEU A 28 12.83 8.40 4.14
N GLY A 29 13.23 9.59 3.67
CA GLY A 29 13.21 9.94 2.25
C GLY A 29 11.84 10.41 1.77
N ASN A 30 10.91 10.73 2.67
CA ASN A 30 9.69 11.43 2.30
C ASN A 30 10.05 12.84 1.85
N VAL A 31 9.38 13.33 0.81
CA VAL A 31 9.58 14.68 0.28
C VAL A 31 8.42 15.55 0.73
N HIS A 32 8.75 16.65 1.40
CA HIS A 32 7.76 17.57 1.95
C HIS A 32 7.79 18.91 1.23
N GLY A 33 6.62 19.52 1.11
CA GLY A 33 6.43 20.90 0.64
C GLY A 33 5.36 21.60 1.46
N ARG A 34 5.71 22.65 2.19
CA ARG A 34 4.80 23.32 3.13
C ARG A 34 4.62 24.81 2.86
N VAL A 35 3.40 25.30 3.12
CA VAL A 35 3.07 26.72 3.23
C VAL A 35 2.25 26.99 4.49
N GLU A 36 2.55 28.06 5.22
CA GLU A 36 1.93 28.34 6.52
C GLU A 36 0.54 28.98 6.44
N GLY A 37 0.24 29.70 5.34
CA GLY A 37 -0.98 30.51 5.23
C GLY A 37 -1.00 31.68 6.23
N LEU A 38 -2.18 32.03 6.73
CA LEU A 38 -2.42 33.16 7.64
C LEU A 38 -2.10 32.84 9.11
N ASN A 39 -2.19 31.58 9.52
CA ASN A 39 -1.98 31.15 10.90
C ASN A 39 -1.08 29.90 10.93
N ALA A 40 0.23 30.13 11.07
CA ALA A 40 1.24 29.06 11.14
C ALA A 40 1.05 28.10 12.33
N SER A 41 0.37 28.55 13.39
CA SER A 41 0.10 27.74 14.58
C SER A 41 -1.20 26.93 14.49
N ALA A 42 -1.98 27.09 13.42
CA ALA A 42 -3.16 26.27 13.21
C ALA A 42 -2.76 24.84 12.81
N GLN A 43 -3.65 23.88 13.09
CA GLN A 43 -3.49 22.50 12.64
C GLN A 43 -3.36 22.43 11.11
N ALA A 44 -2.34 21.71 10.63
CA ALA A 44 -2.02 21.62 9.22
C ALA A 44 -2.95 20.66 8.47
N LEU A 45 -3.33 21.01 7.24
CA LEU A 45 -3.91 20.06 6.30
C LEU A 45 -2.77 19.36 5.57
N LEU A 46 -2.69 18.04 5.71
CA LEU A 46 -1.77 17.21 4.96
C LEU A 46 -2.45 16.75 3.67
N ILE A 47 -1.72 16.79 2.56
CA ILE A 47 -2.14 16.25 1.28
C ILE A 47 -1.01 15.38 0.77
N GLY A 48 -1.26 14.13 0.41
CA GLY A 48 -0.16 13.26 0.01
C GLY A 48 -0.57 12.09 -0.85
N SER A 49 0.46 11.40 -1.32
CA SER A 49 0.43 10.07 -1.91
C SER A 49 1.89 9.57 -2.04
N HIS A 50 2.15 8.50 -2.77
CA HIS A 50 3.47 7.88 -2.85
C HIS A 50 4.22 8.17 -4.16
N LEU A 51 5.55 8.15 -4.10
CA LEU A 51 6.41 8.41 -5.27
C LEU A 51 7.09 7.16 -5.84
N ASP A 52 7.03 6.03 -5.12
CA ASP A 52 7.50 4.74 -5.59
C ASP A 52 6.42 4.00 -6.40
N THR A 53 6.84 2.96 -7.11
CA THR A 53 5.97 2.16 -7.98
C THR A 53 6.34 0.69 -7.88
N VAL A 54 5.43 -0.18 -8.31
CA VAL A 54 5.76 -1.56 -8.67
C VAL A 54 6.60 -1.65 -9.95
N VAL A 55 7.10 -2.85 -10.25
CA VAL A 55 7.75 -3.16 -11.54
C VAL A 55 6.69 -3.11 -12.65
N ASP A 56 7.03 -2.50 -13.79
CA ASP A 56 6.12 -2.33 -14.94
C ASP A 56 4.79 -1.64 -14.59
N ALA A 57 4.83 -0.69 -13.65
CA ALA A 57 3.69 0.11 -13.23
C ALA A 57 3.22 1.12 -14.30
N GLY A 58 1.96 1.55 -14.17
CA GLY A 58 1.46 2.74 -14.84
C GLY A 58 2.04 4.03 -14.27
N ILE A 59 1.73 5.16 -14.93
CA ILE A 59 2.29 6.47 -14.53
C ILE A 59 1.46 7.20 -13.46
N PHE A 60 0.24 6.74 -13.15
CA PHE A 60 -0.71 7.50 -12.33
C PHE A 60 -0.78 7.06 -10.86
N ASP A 61 -0.43 5.81 -10.58
CA ASP A 61 -0.42 5.23 -9.24
C ASP A 61 0.56 6.02 -8.34
N GLY A 62 0.07 6.52 -7.20
CA GLY A 62 0.77 7.46 -6.33
C GLY A 62 1.02 8.87 -6.90
N SER A 63 1.69 8.96 -8.04
CA SER A 63 2.17 10.23 -8.61
C SER A 63 1.04 11.24 -8.89
N LEU A 64 -0.15 10.76 -9.26
CA LEU A 64 -1.32 11.60 -9.51
C LEU A 64 -1.70 12.42 -8.28
N GLY A 65 -1.67 11.83 -7.09
CA GLY A 65 -2.02 12.50 -5.85
C GLY A 65 -1.07 13.65 -5.53
N ILE A 66 0.23 13.41 -5.67
CA ILE A 66 1.29 14.39 -5.46
C ILE A 66 1.16 15.55 -6.46
N ILE A 67 1.09 15.23 -7.75
CA ILE A 67 1.05 16.25 -8.82
C ILE A 67 -0.24 17.07 -8.74
N THR A 68 -1.37 16.46 -8.39
CA THR A 68 -2.65 17.16 -8.20
C THR A 68 -2.55 18.18 -7.07
N ALA A 69 -1.98 17.79 -5.92
CA ALA A 69 -1.80 18.68 -4.78
C ALA A 69 -0.90 19.88 -5.11
N ILE A 70 0.26 19.62 -5.74
CA ILE A 70 1.19 20.67 -6.16
C ILE A 70 0.53 21.61 -7.17
N SER A 71 -0.20 21.06 -8.15
CA SER A 71 -0.90 21.85 -9.17
C SER A 71 -1.95 22.78 -8.56
N ALA A 72 -2.75 22.28 -7.60
CA ALA A 72 -3.72 23.09 -6.88
C ALA A 72 -3.06 24.26 -6.13
N LEU A 73 -1.95 24.00 -5.43
CA LEU A 73 -1.20 25.04 -4.71
C LEU A 73 -0.53 26.03 -5.67
N LYS A 74 -0.01 25.58 -6.82
CA LYS A 74 0.54 26.44 -7.87
C LYS A 74 -0.53 27.38 -8.45
N VAL A 75 -1.75 26.90 -8.65
CA VAL A 75 -2.90 27.75 -9.03
C VAL A 75 -3.20 28.79 -7.95
N LEU A 76 -3.21 28.39 -6.67
CA LEU A 76 -3.41 29.33 -5.56
C LEU A 76 -2.28 30.38 -5.47
N LYS A 77 -1.04 30.01 -5.79
CA LYS A 77 0.09 30.96 -5.89
C LYS A 77 -0.14 31.97 -7.00
N SER A 78 -0.42 31.49 -8.22
CA SER A 78 -0.62 32.36 -9.40
C SER A 78 -1.81 33.31 -9.25
N THR A 79 -2.82 32.93 -8.45
CA THR A 79 -4.01 33.75 -8.18
C THR A 79 -3.89 34.61 -6.91
N GLY A 80 -2.72 34.65 -6.27
CA GLY A 80 -2.48 35.45 -5.06
C GLY A 80 -3.28 34.99 -3.83
N LYS A 81 -3.70 33.73 -3.79
CA LYS A 81 -4.50 33.12 -2.72
C LYS A 81 -3.70 32.19 -1.80
N LEU A 82 -2.50 31.75 -2.21
CA LEU A 82 -1.67 30.82 -1.43
C LEU A 82 -1.40 31.33 0.01
N GLY A 83 -0.97 32.58 0.16
CA GLY A 83 -0.74 33.18 1.48
C GLY A 83 -2.02 33.50 2.28
N LYS A 84 -3.21 33.34 1.67
CA LYS A 84 -4.51 33.59 2.30
C LYS A 84 -5.17 32.32 2.86
N LEU A 85 -4.49 31.17 2.76
CA LEU A 85 -4.95 29.92 3.37
C LEU A 85 -5.13 30.11 4.88
N LYS A 86 -6.22 29.61 5.44
CA LYS A 86 -6.54 29.81 6.87
C LYS A 86 -5.64 29.00 7.82
N ARG A 87 -4.99 27.97 7.30
CA ARG A 87 -4.16 27.02 8.03
C ARG A 87 -2.98 26.60 7.15
N PRO A 88 -1.92 26.02 7.73
CA PRO A 88 -0.85 25.46 6.96
C PRO A 88 -1.35 24.33 6.06
N VAL A 89 -0.75 24.21 4.88
CA VAL A 89 -0.96 23.08 3.97
C VAL A 89 0.41 22.49 3.67
N GLU A 90 0.49 21.17 3.77
CA GLU A 90 1.70 20.42 3.53
C GLU A 90 1.43 19.30 2.53
N VAL A 91 2.22 19.27 1.47
CA VAL A 91 2.24 18.19 0.50
C VAL A 91 3.34 17.21 0.87
N ILE A 92 3.00 15.93 0.99
CA ILE A 92 3.95 14.87 1.33
C ILE A 92 3.95 13.84 0.19
N ALA A 93 5.10 13.66 -0.44
CA ALA A 93 5.34 12.51 -1.30
C ALA A 93 6.03 11.43 -0.47
N PHE A 94 5.25 10.40 -0.10
CA PHE A 94 5.70 9.31 0.74
C PHE A 94 6.65 8.38 0.02
N SER A 95 7.63 7.90 0.78
CA SER A 95 8.56 6.88 0.36
C SER A 95 8.03 5.47 0.67
N ASP A 96 8.18 4.56 -0.30
CA ASP A 96 8.00 3.11 -0.14
C ASP A 96 6.62 2.73 0.42
N GLU A 97 5.56 3.09 -0.31
CA GLU A 97 4.20 2.62 -0.07
C GLU A 97 4.05 1.16 -0.52
N GLU A 98 4.51 0.85 -1.73
CA GLU A 98 4.29 -0.43 -2.41
C GLU A 98 5.10 -1.57 -1.77
N GLY A 99 6.20 -1.22 -1.08
CA GLY A 99 7.06 -2.16 -0.39
C GLY A 99 7.76 -3.16 -1.32
N VAL A 100 7.93 -2.85 -2.60
CA VAL A 100 8.45 -3.78 -3.62
C VAL A 100 9.89 -4.22 -3.34
N ARG A 101 10.73 -3.27 -2.89
CA ARG A 101 12.16 -3.53 -2.66
C ARG A 101 12.40 -4.32 -1.37
N PHE A 102 11.74 -3.93 -0.29
CA PHE A 102 12.03 -4.40 1.07
C PHE A 102 10.90 -5.23 1.69
N GLN A 103 9.78 -5.45 0.99
CA GLN A 103 8.60 -6.17 1.51
C GLN A 103 8.01 -5.55 2.78
N SER A 104 8.22 -4.25 2.98
CA SER A 104 7.96 -3.52 4.22
C SER A 104 6.98 -2.35 4.03
N THR A 105 5.98 -2.54 3.17
CA THR A 105 4.95 -1.55 2.76
C THR A 105 4.72 -0.41 3.76
N PHE A 106 4.59 0.81 3.25
CA PHE A 106 4.29 2.03 4.01
C PHE A 106 5.43 2.55 4.88
N LEU A 107 6.71 2.38 4.52
CA LEU A 107 7.82 2.84 5.38
C LEU A 107 7.70 4.33 5.73
N GLY A 108 7.50 5.17 4.72
CA GLY A 108 7.45 6.61 4.88
C GLY A 108 6.28 7.09 5.75
N SER A 109 5.07 6.61 5.45
CA SER A 109 3.86 7.02 6.18
C SER A 109 3.78 6.39 7.58
N ALA A 110 4.25 5.15 7.76
CA ALA A 110 4.32 4.50 9.06
C ALA A 110 5.29 5.23 10.01
N ALA A 111 6.39 5.80 9.49
CA ALA A 111 7.30 6.62 10.28
C ALA A 111 6.63 7.91 10.77
N LEU A 112 5.93 8.64 9.89
CA LEU A 112 5.21 9.86 10.27
C LEU A 112 4.04 9.57 11.23
N ALA A 113 3.39 8.41 11.11
CA ALA A 113 2.37 7.96 12.05
C ALA A 113 2.94 7.46 13.39
N GLY A 114 4.27 7.23 13.47
CA GLY A 114 4.95 6.72 14.65
C GLY A 114 4.65 5.25 14.96
N ILE A 115 4.30 4.47 13.93
CA ILE A 115 4.02 3.02 14.04
C ILE A 115 5.10 2.16 13.39
N LEU A 116 6.09 2.77 12.72
CA LEU A 116 7.21 2.03 12.13
C LEU A 116 8.15 1.51 13.24
N PRO A 117 8.33 0.19 13.40
CA PRO A 117 9.27 -0.34 14.37
C PRO A 117 10.71 -0.10 13.90
N VAL A 118 11.62 0.14 14.83
CA VAL A 118 13.06 0.34 14.53
C VAL A 118 13.67 -0.83 13.76
N SER A 119 13.18 -2.04 13.99
CA SER A 119 13.60 -3.24 13.25
C SER A 119 13.37 -3.15 11.73
N ALA A 120 12.44 -2.30 11.26
CA ALA A 120 12.20 -2.08 9.84
C ALA A 120 13.44 -1.54 9.11
N LEU A 121 14.31 -0.78 9.80
CA LEU A 121 15.56 -0.25 9.22
C LEU A 121 16.56 -1.37 8.85
N ARG A 122 16.41 -2.56 9.46
CA ARG A 122 17.29 -3.71 9.26
C ARG A 122 16.75 -4.72 8.24
N VAL A 123 15.58 -4.46 7.65
CA VAL A 123 15.00 -5.31 6.62
C VAL A 123 15.85 -5.20 5.35
N SER A 124 16.23 -6.35 4.79
CA SER A 124 17.07 -6.44 3.59
C SER A 124 16.26 -6.70 2.33
N ASP A 125 16.69 -6.11 1.22
CA ASP A 125 16.22 -6.48 -0.11
C ASP A 125 16.80 -7.83 -0.57
N LYS A 126 16.40 -8.29 -1.75
CA LYS A 126 16.87 -9.56 -2.35
C LYS A 126 18.38 -9.63 -2.57
N SER A 127 19.08 -8.49 -2.58
CA SER A 127 20.53 -8.41 -2.74
C SER A 127 21.26 -8.28 -1.40
N GLY A 128 20.53 -8.29 -0.27
CA GLY A 128 21.08 -8.17 1.07
C GLY A 128 21.27 -6.74 1.57
N VAL A 129 20.91 -5.71 0.78
CA VAL A 129 21.04 -4.30 1.18
C VAL A 129 19.90 -3.95 2.14
N THR A 130 20.21 -3.39 3.30
CA THR A 130 19.16 -3.01 4.27
C THR A 130 18.51 -1.67 3.91
N VAL A 131 17.33 -1.39 4.48
CA VAL A 131 16.70 -0.06 4.40
C VAL A 131 17.67 1.02 4.90
N LEU A 132 18.38 0.76 6.00
CA LEU A 132 19.38 1.69 6.54
C LEU A 132 20.52 1.94 5.56
N ASP A 133 21.02 0.89 4.89
CA ASP A 133 22.08 1.04 3.88
C ASP A 133 21.58 1.88 2.71
N ALA A 134 20.36 1.62 2.22
CA ALA A 134 19.76 2.37 1.13
C ALA A 134 19.50 3.84 1.49
N LEU A 135 19.15 4.16 2.73
CA LEU A 135 19.06 5.55 3.21
C LEU A 135 20.43 6.23 3.19
N ARG A 136 21.46 5.55 3.73
CA ARG A 136 22.83 6.07 3.79
C ARG A 136 23.44 6.30 2.41
N GLU A 137 23.17 5.41 1.45
CA GLU A 137 23.55 5.60 0.04
C GLU A 137 22.98 6.89 -0.55
N ASN A 138 21.81 7.32 -0.07
CA ASN A 138 21.15 8.55 -0.48
C ASN A 138 21.48 9.74 0.44
N SER A 139 22.57 9.64 1.22
CA SER A 139 23.03 10.66 2.18
C SER A 139 22.02 11.02 3.26
N ILE A 140 21.10 10.10 3.58
CA ILE A 140 20.19 10.21 4.70
C ILE A 140 20.74 9.36 5.83
N ASP A 141 21.29 10.03 6.85
CA ASP A 141 21.76 9.35 8.07
C ASP A 141 20.63 9.34 9.09
N ILE A 142 20.21 8.14 9.50
CA ILE A 142 19.16 7.95 10.49
C ILE A 142 19.72 7.16 11.66
N ALA A 143 19.69 7.77 12.84
CA ALA A 143 19.86 7.05 14.10
C ALA A 143 18.51 6.44 14.52
N GLU A 144 18.53 5.34 15.26
CA GLU A 144 17.29 4.68 15.73
C GLU A 144 16.42 5.66 16.54
N GLU A 145 17.05 6.56 17.31
CA GLU A 145 16.39 7.60 18.09
C GLU A 145 15.74 8.69 17.23
N SER A 146 16.27 8.94 16.03
CA SER A 146 15.74 9.93 15.08
C SER A 146 14.45 9.47 14.41
N LEU A 147 14.19 8.16 14.35
CA LEU A 147 12.96 7.62 13.76
C LEU A 147 11.72 8.09 14.54
N LEU A 148 11.80 8.11 15.87
CA LEU A 148 10.71 8.57 16.73
C LEU A 148 10.42 10.08 16.59
N GLN A 149 11.40 10.85 16.12
CA GLN A 149 11.27 12.30 15.93
C GLN A 149 10.51 12.66 14.64
N LEU A 150 10.37 11.72 13.71
CA LEU A 150 9.57 11.92 12.49
C LEU A 150 8.07 11.90 12.76
N LYS A 151 7.66 11.32 13.89
CA LYS A 151 6.25 11.20 14.24
C LYS A 151 5.59 12.58 14.31
N TYR A 152 4.50 12.74 13.58
CA TYR A 152 3.66 13.93 13.70
C TYR A 152 2.91 13.89 15.02
N ASP A 153 2.84 15.04 15.69
CA ASP A 153 1.89 15.23 16.78
C ASP A 153 0.48 15.22 16.20
N PRO A 154 -0.41 14.28 16.58
CA PRO A 154 -1.79 14.27 16.09
C PRO A 154 -2.53 15.58 16.36
N ALA A 155 -2.18 16.30 17.44
CA ALA A 155 -2.78 17.60 17.73
C ALA A 155 -2.38 18.68 16.72
N SER A 156 -1.28 18.50 15.98
CA SER A 156 -0.82 19.42 14.93
C SER A 156 -1.47 19.20 13.56
N VAL A 157 -2.23 18.12 13.38
CA VAL A 157 -2.82 17.71 12.10
C VAL A 157 -4.34 17.94 12.12
N TRP A 158 -4.84 18.69 11.14
CA TRP A 158 -6.28 18.92 10.96
C TRP A 158 -6.95 17.77 10.22
N GLY A 159 -6.24 17.20 9.25
CA GLY A 159 -6.70 16.10 8.42
C GLY A 159 -5.68 15.74 7.35
N TYR A 160 -5.90 14.60 6.71
CA TYR A 160 -5.14 14.09 5.58
C TYR A 160 -6.07 13.87 4.39
N ILE A 161 -5.65 14.31 3.20
CA ILE A 161 -6.37 14.08 1.94
C ILE A 161 -5.42 13.42 0.95
N GLU A 162 -5.92 12.38 0.28
CA GLU A 162 -5.22 11.72 -0.81
C GLU A 162 -6.13 11.67 -2.03
N VAL A 163 -5.57 12.04 -3.18
CA VAL A 163 -6.20 11.87 -4.48
C VAL A 163 -5.53 10.68 -5.14
N HIS A 164 -6.33 9.73 -5.58
CA HIS A 164 -5.82 8.50 -6.18
C HIS A 164 -6.66 8.07 -7.37
N ILE A 165 -6.07 7.29 -8.26
CA ILE A 165 -6.86 6.54 -9.24
C ILE A 165 -7.65 5.44 -8.52
N GLU A 166 -8.77 5.03 -9.11
CA GLU A 166 -9.63 4.01 -8.49
C GLU A 166 -8.92 2.65 -8.35
N GLN A 167 -7.97 2.34 -9.25
CA GLN A 167 -7.37 1.01 -9.44
C GLN A 167 -8.41 -0.12 -9.73
N GLY A 168 -9.64 0.28 -10.03
CA GLY A 168 -10.77 -0.59 -10.34
C GLY A 168 -11.64 -0.02 -11.46
N PRO A 169 -12.64 -0.79 -11.92
CA PRO A 169 -13.47 -0.41 -13.07
C PRO A 169 -14.80 0.24 -12.68
N VAL A 170 -15.06 0.49 -11.39
CA VAL A 170 -16.39 0.87 -10.89
C VAL A 170 -16.79 2.25 -11.40
N LEU A 171 -15.95 3.28 -11.26
CA LEU A 171 -16.22 4.66 -11.70
C LEU A 171 -16.43 4.73 -13.21
N GLU A 172 -15.63 3.99 -13.98
CA GLU A 172 -15.81 3.86 -15.42
C GLU A 172 -17.18 3.23 -15.73
N TRP A 173 -17.50 2.11 -15.06
CA TRP A 173 -18.75 1.38 -15.26
C TRP A 173 -19.99 2.22 -14.89
N VAL A 174 -19.95 3.00 -13.82
CA VAL A 174 -21.04 3.92 -13.42
C VAL A 174 -21.02 5.26 -14.16
N GLY A 175 -19.97 5.55 -14.94
CA GLY A 175 -19.84 6.78 -15.72
C GLY A 175 -19.56 8.04 -14.89
N PHE A 176 -18.92 7.93 -13.73
CA PHE A 176 -18.57 9.07 -12.86
C PHE A 176 -17.06 9.37 -12.88
N PRO A 177 -16.64 10.64 -12.94
CA PRO A 177 -15.22 11.00 -12.99
C PRO A 177 -14.55 11.09 -11.60
N LEU A 178 -15.32 11.00 -10.51
CA LEU A 178 -14.84 11.19 -9.14
C LEU A 178 -15.67 10.36 -8.15
N GLY A 179 -14.99 9.64 -7.26
CA GLY A 179 -15.58 8.97 -6.10
C GLY A 179 -15.06 9.55 -4.79
N VAL A 180 -15.93 9.65 -3.79
CA VAL A 180 -15.51 9.97 -2.41
C VAL A 180 -15.34 8.66 -1.66
N VAL A 181 -14.09 8.31 -1.36
CA VAL A 181 -13.76 7.07 -0.64
C VAL A 181 -14.30 7.13 0.79
N GLN A 182 -15.16 6.17 1.16
CA GLN A 182 -15.72 6.07 2.51
C GLN A 182 -14.85 5.25 3.47
N GLY A 183 -14.00 4.38 2.94
CA GLY A 183 -13.13 3.51 3.71
C GLY A 183 -12.18 2.72 2.82
N ILE A 184 -11.16 2.13 3.43
CA ILE A 184 -10.18 1.27 2.78
C ILE A 184 -10.44 -0.16 3.24
N ALA A 185 -10.35 -1.12 2.32
CA ALA A 185 -10.57 -2.52 2.64
C ALA A 185 -9.50 -3.03 3.62
N GLY A 186 -9.93 -3.80 4.62
CA GLY A 186 -9.01 -4.60 5.42
C GLY A 186 -8.42 -5.73 4.57
N GLN A 187 -7.10 -5.91 4.62
CA GLN A 187 -6.41 -6.98 3.90
C GLN A 187 -5.89 -8.03 4.88
N THR A 188 -6.05 -9.31 4.55
CA THR A 188 -5.39 -10.43 5.22
C THR A 188 -4.72 -11.31 4.18
N ARG A 189 -3.43 -11.59 4.38
CA ARG A 189 -2.66 -12.52 3.54
C ARG A 189 -2.44 -13.81 4.32
N LEU A 190 -2.75 -14.94 3.70
CA LEU A 190 -2.64 -16.26 4.33
C LEU A 190 -1.69 -17.14 3.53
N LYS A 191 -0.83 -17.85 4.25
CA LYS A 191 -0.03 -18.96 3.73
C LYS A 191 -0.69 -20.28 4.14
N VAL A 192 -1.00 -21.13 3.19
CA VAL A 192 -1.70 -22.41 3.38
C VAL A 192 -0.87 -23.55 2.79
N THR A 193 -0.59 -24.56 3.61
CA THR A 193 0.08 -25.79 3.17
C THR A 193 -0.92 -26.94 3.16
N VAL A 194 -1.10 -27.56 2.00
CA VAL A 194 -1.91 -28.78 1.85
C VAL A 194 -0.96 -29.96 1.69
N ARG A 195 -1.09 -30.95 2.59
CA ARG A 195 -0.22 -32.14 2.62
C ARG A 195 -1.00 -33.38 2.22
N GLY A 196 -0.35 -34.23 1.44
CA GLY A 196 -0.87 -35.49 0.98
C GLY A 196 0.21 -36.56 0.95
N SER A 197 0.01 -37.58 0.13
CA SER A 197 0.95 -38.69 -0.03
C SER A 197 1.48 -38.72 -1.46
N GLN A 198 2.81 -38.68 -1.61
CA GLN A 198 3.44 -38.87 -2.91
C GLN A 198 3.19 -40.27 -3.46
N GLY A 199 3.13 -40.37 -4.78
CA GLY A 199 3.00 -41.64 -5.46
C GLY A 199 3.22 -41.52 -6.95
N HIS A 200 3.46 -42.65 -7.62
CA HIS A 200 3.63 -42.66 -9.07
C HIS A 200 2.26 -42.50 -9.75
N ALA A 201 2.11 -41.45 -10.58
CA ALA A 201 0.84 -41.05 -11.15
C ALA A 201 0.19 -42.11 -12.06
N GLY A 202 0.98 -43.03 -12.62
CA GLY A 202 0.49 -44.13 -13.46
C GLY A 202 0.08 -45.40 -12.70
N THR A 203 0.47 -45.57 -11.43
CA THR A 203 0.32 -46.87 -10.74
C THR A 203 -0.47 -46.80 -9.44
N VAL A 204 -0.54 -45.65 -8.77
CA VAL A 204 -1.38 -45.49 -7.57
C VAL A 204 -2.85 -45.37 -8.01
N PRO A 205 -3.72 -46.33 -7.65
CA PRO A 205 -5.15 -46.28 -7.99
C PRO A 205 -5.82 -45.04 -7.41
N MET A 206 -6.81 -44.49 -8.13
CA MET A 206 -7.49 -43.24 -7.73
C MET A 206 -8.11 -43.31 -6.34
N SER A 207 -8.69 -44.46 -5.96
CA SER A 207 -9.32 -44.67 -4.65
C SER A 207 -8.34 -44.69 -3.47
N MET A 208 -7.03 -44.73 -3.73
CA MET A 208 -5.97 -44.77 -2.71
C MET A 208 -5.19 -43.46 -2.61
N ARG A 209 -5.51 -42.47 -3.46
CA ARG A 209 -4.75 -41.21 -3.48
C ARG A 209 -5.15 -40.31 -2.32
N GLN A 210 -4.15 -39.62 -1.79
CA GLN A 210 -4.29 -38.43 -0.97
C GLN A 210 -3.59 -37.30 -1.71
N ASP A 211 -4.19 -36.84 -2.82
CA ASP A 211 -3.57 -35.88 -3.74
C ASP A 211 -3.80 -34.44 -3.23
N PRO A 212 -2.76 -33.72 -2.81
CA PRO A 212 -2.91 -32.38 -2.28
C PRO A 212 -3.16 -31.34 -3.38
N MET A 213 -2.86 -31.63 -4.65
CA MET A 213 -3.17 -30.72 -5.77
C MET A 213 -4.67 -30.64 -6.01
N THR A 214 -5.35 -31.79 -6.04
CA THR A 214 -6.81 -31.80 -6.22
C THR A 214 -7.51 -31.15 -5.02
N ALA A 215 -7.04 -31.42 -3.80
CA ALA A 215 -7.57 -30.77 -2.60
C ALA A 215 -7.35 -29.24 -2.62
N ALA A 216 -6.17 -28.78 -3.05
CA ALA A 216 -5.90 -27.34 -3.20
C ALA A 216 -6.80 -26.71 -4.26
N ALA A 217 -7.03 -27.37 -5.41
CA ALA A 217 -7.93 -26.87 -6.44
C ALA A 217 -9.37 -26.73 -5.93
N GLU A 218 -9.88 -27.71 -5.18
CA GLU A 218 -11.20 -27.63 -4.54
C GLU A 218 -11.29 -26.47 -3.54
N LEU A 219 -10.27 -26.27 -2.71
CA LEU A 219 -10.20 -25.14 -1.77
C LEU A 219 -10.21 -23.79 -2.49
N ILE A 220 -9.52 -23.67 -3.62
CA ILE A 220 -9.47 -22.44 -4.43
C ILE A 220 -10.86 -22.11 -4.99
N VAL A 221 -11.55 -23.10 -5.55
CA VAL A 221 -12.92 -22.92 -6.08
C VAL A 221 -13.91 -22.62 -4.97
N LEU A 222 -13.78 -23.28 -3.82
CA LEU A 222 -14.61 -23.02 -2.65
C LEU A 222 -14.43 -21.58 -2.14
N LEU A 223 -13.19 -21.11 -2.07
CA LEU A 223 -12.87 -19.74 -1.64
C LEU A 223 -13.51 -18.71 -2.58
N GLU A 224 -13.38 -18.88 -3.90
CA GLU A 224 -14.00 -17.98 -4.87
C GLU A 224 -15.54 -17.98 -4.71
N ARG A 225 -16.15 -19.15 -4.54
CA ARG A 225 -17.59 -19.29 -4.34
C ARG A 225 -18.07 -18.60 -3.07
N LEU A 226 -17.31 -18.73 -1.98
CA LEU A 226 -17.61 -18.07 -0.72
C LEU A 226 -17.58 -16.55 -0.88
N CYS A 227 -16.58 -15.99 -1.56
CA CYS A 227 -16.50 -14.54 -1.76
C CYS A 227 -17.61 -14.00 -2.68
N LYS A 228 -18.02 -14.78 -3.70
CA LYS A 228 -19.17 -14.43 -4.56
C LYS A 228 -20.52 -14.55 -3.83
N HIS A 229 -20.65 -15.51 -2.92
CA HIS A 229 -21.91 -15.86 -2.25
C HIS A 229 -21.71 -16.10 -0.75
N PRO A 230 -21.27 -15.10 0.04
CA PRO A 230 -20.93 -15.31 1.45
C PRO A 230 -22.13 -15.70 2.31
N LYS A 231 -23.35 -15.36 1.86
CA LYS A 231 -24.62 -15.73 2.50
C LYS A 231 -24.81 -17.25 2.59
N ASP A 232 -24.20 -18.02 1.68
CA ASP A 232 -24.34 -19.48 1.64
C ASP A 232 -23.46 -20.18 2.69
N PHE A 233 -22.46 -19.48 3.24
CA PHE A 233 -21.41 -20.06 4.10
C PHE A 233 -21.33 -19.44 5.49
N LEU A 234 -21.77 -18.20 5.66
CA LEU A 234 -21.68 -17.48 6.94
C LEU A 234 -22.98 -17.63 7.74
N SER A 235 -22.93 -18.37 8.84
CA SER A 235 -24.00 -18.41 9.84
C SER A 235 -23.79 -17.31 10.89
N TYR A 236 -24.81 -16.49 11.11
CA TYR A 236 -24.76 -15.38 12.06
C TYR A 236 -25.02 -15.87 13.50
N ASP A 237 -24.17 -15.47 14.45
CA ASP A 237 -24.24 -15.92 15.86
C ASP A 237 -25.17 -15.06 16.75
N GLY A 238 -25.93 -14.13 16.16
CA GLY A 238 -26.90 -13.32 16.90
C GLY A 238 -26.32 -12.09 17.60
N ARG A 239 -25.00 -11.89 17.61
CA ARG A 239 -24.35 -10.91 18.51
C ARG A 239 -24.01 -9.56 17.88
N SER A 240 -24.13 -9.39 16.57
CA SER A 240 -23.66 -8.18 15.87
C SER A 240 -24.80 -7.43 15.19
N ASN A 241 -25.55 -6.58 15.90
CA ASN A 241 -26.71 -5.81 15.39
C ASN A 241 -26.39 -4.91 14.18
N CYS A 242 -26.12 -5.49 13.01
CA CYS A 242 -25.68 -4.74 11.85
C CYS A 242 -26.27 -5.34 10.57
N SER A 243 -26.78 -4.45 9.72
CA SER A 243 -27.21 -4.65 8.34
C SER A 243 -26.04 -5.04 7.39
N THR A 244 -25.01 -5.71 7.90
CA THR A 244 -23.71 -5.92 7.27
C THR A 244 -23.69 -6.99 6.18
N LEU A 245 -24.63 -7.93 6.18
CA LEU A 245 -24.59 -9.07 5.24
C LEU A 245 -24.86 -8.67 3.78
N GLU A 246 -25.65 -7.64 3.51
CA GLU A 246 -25.80 -7.09 2.15
C GLU A 246 -24.55 -6.33 1.71
N SER A 247 -23.99 -5.50 2.58
CA SER A 247 -22.77 -4.72 2.31
C SER A 247 -21.53 -5.60 2.07
N LEU A 248 -21.36 -6.66 2.84
CA LEU A 248 -20.26 -7.63 2.67
C LEU A 248 -20.43 -8.48 1.40
N SER A 249 -21.68 -8.78 0.99
CA SER A 249 -21.94 -9.67 -0.14
C SER A 249 -21.53 -9.11 -1.51
N SER A 250 -21.34 -7.80 -1.63
CA SER A 250 -20.91 -7.15 -2.88
C SER A 250 -19.50 -6.56 -2.82
N SER A 251 -18.80 -6.63 -1.68
CA SER A 251 -17.52 -5.94 -1.46
C SER A 251 -16.35 -6.87 -1.12
N LEU A 252 -16.61 -8.15 -0.83
CA LEU A 252 -15.55 -9.12 -0.58
C LEU A 252 -14.79 -9.46 -1.86
N VAL A 253 -13.46 -9.35 -1.78
CA VAL A 253 -12.53 -9.84 -2.79
C VAL A 253 -11.59 -10.85 -2.16
N CYS A 254 -11.27 -11.91 -2.89
CA CYS A 254 -10.29 -12.89 -2.47
C CYS A 254 -9.53 -13.43 -3.68
N THR A 255 -8.22 -13.62 -3.51
CA THR A 255 -7.32 -13.94 -4.61
C THR A 255 -6.35 -15.04 -4.23
N VAL A 256 -6.14 -15.95 -5.17
CA VAL A 256 -5.08 -16.97 -5.17
C VAL A 256 -3.98 -16.45 -6.08
N GLY A 257 -3.03 -15.69 -5.53
CA GLY A 257 -1.96 -15.10 -6.34
C GLY A 257 -0.84 -16.07 -6.70
N GLU A 258 -0.61 -17.09 -5.86
CA GLU A 258 0.52 -18.01 -5.97
C GLU A 258 0.08 -19.44 -5.64
N ILE A 259 0.63 -20.42 -6.37
CA ILE A 259 0.51 -21.84 -6.06
C ILE A 259 1.81 -22.53 -6.47
N SER A 260 2.38 -23.31 -5.54
CA SER A 260 3.58 -24.10 -5.80
C SER A 260 3.36 -25.55 -5.38
N SER A 261 3.89 -26.47 -6.17
CA SER A 261 3.77 -27.92 -5.93
C SER A 261 5.14 -28.51 -5.65
N TRP A 262 5.18 -29.50 -4.76
CA TRP A 262 6.37 -30.31 -4.54
C TRP A 262 6.04 -31.80 -4.74
N PRO A 263 6.81 -32.56 -5.54
CA PRO A 263 8.10 -32.19 -6.16
C PRO A 263 7.99 -31.49 -7.52
N SER A 264 6.78 -31.16 -8.00
CA SER A 264 6.54 -30.55 -9.32
C SER A 264 7.04 -31.41 -10.49
N ALA A 265 6.53 -32.64 -10.61
CA ALA A 265 6.81 -33.54 -11.71
C ALA A 265 5.52 -34.12 -12.30
N SER A 266 5.43 -34.21 -13.63
CA SER A 266 4.19 -34.57 -14.33
C SER A 266 3.72 -36.01 -14.06
N ASN A 267 4.63 -36.90 -13.69
CA ASN A 267 4.37 -38.32 -13.40
C ASN A 267 4.32 -38.64 -11.90
N VAL A 268 4.27 -37.63 -11.03
CA VAL A 268 4.26 -37.79 -9.57
C VAL A 268 3.02 -37.12 -8.99
N ILE A 269 2.27 -37.85 -8.17
CA ILE A 269 1.26 -37.28 -7.28
C ILE A 269 1.99 -36.40 -6.28
N PRO A 270 1.68 -35.10 -6.16
CA PRO A 270 2.39 -34.21 -5.25
C PRO A 270 2.30 -34.65 -3.79
N GLY A 271 3.35 -34.38 -3.01
CA GLY A 271 3.33 -34.60 -1.56
C GLY A 271 2.82 -33.38 -0.80
N GLU A 272 3.03 -32.20 -1.37
CA GLU A 272 2.69 -30.93 -0.73
C GLU A 272 2.35 -29.88 -1.80
N ILE A 273 1.36 -29.04 -1.49
CA ILE A 273 1.08 -27.78 -2.18
C ILE A 273 1.26 -26.64 -1.18
N LEU A 274 2.07 -25.66 -1.55
CA LEU A 274 2.33 -24.45 -0.78
C LEU A 274 1.69 -23.27 -1.50
N ARG A 275 0.88 -22.52 -0.76
CA ARG A 275 0.28 -21.25 -1.14
C ARG A 275 0.55 -20.21 -0.06
#